data_AF-A0A2P8W426-F1
#
_entry.id   AF-A0A2P8W426-F1
#
_cell.length_a   1.000
_cell.length_b   1.000
_cell.length_c   1.000
_cell.angle_alpha   90.00
_cell.angle_beta   90.00
_cell.angle_gamma   90.00
#
_symmetry.space_group_name_H-M   'P 1'
#
loop_
_entity.id
_entity.type
_entity.pdbx_description
1 polymer ?
#
loop_
_entity_poly.entity_id
_entity_poly.type
_entity_poly.pdbx_seq_one_letter_code
_entity_poly.pdbx_strand_id
1 'polypeptide(L)'
;MSAIRSASGIWLEDYQGRRFMDFHGNSAHNLGYGHPRLIETLQAQLQTLSFVPRRYTCAPAVELAEMLTALAPGDLSKVLLATSGSDAIEIALAYARAATGRFKTLSFWDAYHGAGFGARSIGGEAMFRSGPIGPLLQDMMTRHPLIGDVRGRGCLIGVELVKDRHTKEPFNDAADDLMYKALGRGLSFKVSMGNIVILSPPLTITPTEMYQALEILDICMVEIENKL
;
A
#
# COMPACT_ATOMS: atom_id res chain seq x y z
N MET A 1 -3.19 -23.76 -15.80
CA MET A 1 -4.09 -24.40 -14.82
C MET A 1 -5.45 -24.55 -15.48
N SER A 2 -6.17 -25.63 -15.21
CA SER A 2 -7.57 -25.78 -15.67
C SER A 2 -8.45 -24.83 -14.86
N ALA A 3 -9.48 -24.24 -15.47
CA ALA A 3 -10.44 -23.41 -14.76
C ALA A 3 -11.29 -24.27 -13.81
N ILE A 4 -11.70 -23.69 -12.69
CA ILE A 4 -12.60 -24.33 -11.74
C ILE A 4 -14.04 -24.25 -12.28
N ARG A 5 -14.72 -25.39 -12.34
CA ARG A 5 -16.12 -25.53 -12.76
C ARG A 5 -17.08 -25.36 -11.60
N SER A 6 -16.77 -25.97 -10.45
CA SER A 6 -17.62 -25.94 -9.26
C SER A 6 -16.80 -26.06 -7.98
N ALA A 7 -17.40 -25.61 -6.87
CA ALA A 7 -16.83 -25.69 -5.54
C ALA A 7 -17.93 -26.03 -4.53
N SER A 8 -17.69 -27.00 -3.63
CA SER A 8 -18.67 -27.40 -2.61
C SER A 8 -17.97 -28.04 -1.40
N GLY A 9 -18.32 -27.58 -0.20
CA GLY A 9 -17.64 -27.97 1.03
C GLY A 9 -16.16 -27.61 0.95
N ILE A 10 -15.28 -28.61 1.07
CA ILE A 10 -13.83 -28.42 0.90
C ILE A 10 -13.34 -28.69 -0.52
N TRP A 11 -14.23 -29.05 -1.45
CA TRP A 11 -13.84 -29.58 -2.76
C TRP A 11 -13.92 -28.54 -3.85
N LEU A 12 -12.93 -28.56 -4.73
CA LEU A 12 -12.91 -27.90 -6.03
C LEU A 12 -12.98 -28.97 -7.13
N GLU A 13 -13.72 -28.68 -8.20
CA GLU A 13 -13.77 -29.50 -9.40
C GLU A 13 -13.45 -28.64 -10.62
N ASP A 14 -12.55 -29.10 -11.48
CA ASP A 14 -12.19 -28.41 -12.71
C ASP A 14 -12.98 -28.90 -13.93
N TYR A 15 -12.84 -28.21 -15.07
CA TYR A 15 -13.55 -28.59 -16.32
C TYR A 15 -13.07 -29.92 -16.94
N GLN A 16 -12.00 -30.53 -16.41
CA GLN A 16 -11.51 -31.85 -16.83
C GLN A 16 -12.04 -32.96 -15.91
N GLY A 17 -12.91 -32.63 -14.94
CA GLY A 17 -13.49 -33.57 -13.99
C GLY A 17 -12.55 -33.95 -12.83
N ARG A 18 -11.41 -33.27 -12.67
CA ARG A 18 -10.50 -33.51 -11.55
C ARG A 18 -11.06 -32.84 -10.30
N ARG A 19 -11.04 -33.56 -9.19
CA ARG A 19 -11.49 -33.08 -7.88
C ARG A 19 -10.35 -33.05 -6.88
N PHE A 20 -10.25 -31.96 -6.12
CA PHE A 20 -9.22 -31.80 -5.09
C PHE A 20 -9.77 -31.00 -3.91
N MET A 21 -9.21 -31.25 -2.73
CA MET A 21 -9.58 -30.51 -1.52
C MET A 21 -8.78 -29.20 -1.47
N ASP A 22 -9.43 -28.09 -1.12
CA ASP A 22 -8.77 -26.81 -0.90
C ASP A 22 -8.40 -26.67 0.59
N PHE A 23 -7.10 -26.73 0.87
CA PHE A 23 -6.51 -26.49 2.19
C PHE A 23 -5.85 -25.09 2.28
N HIS A 24 -6.11 -24.24 1.30
CA HIS A 24 -5.54 -22.91 1.19
C HIS A 24 -6.65 -21.85 1.24
N GLY A 25 -7.47 -21.80 0.18
CA GLY A 25 -8.53 -20.83 -0.14
C GLY A 25 -8.37 -19.45 0.51
N ASN A 26 -7.13 -18.94 0.49
CA ASN A 26 -6.69 -17.66 0.99
C ASN A 26 -7.20 -17.31 2.40
N SER A 27 -7.39 -18.32 3.26
CA SER A 27 -7.99 -18.18 4.61
C SER A 27 -9.38 -17.53 4.65
N ALA A 28 -10.11 -17.51 3.53
CA ALA A 28 -11.41 -16.84 3.41
C ALA A 28 -12.61 -17.82 3.43
N HIS A 29 -12.37 -19.11 3.21
CA HIS A 29 -13.41 -20.14 3.00
C HIS A 29 -13.68 -20.98 4.26
N ASN A 30 -13.66 -20.36 5.44
CA ASN A 30 -13.73 -21.08 6.73
C ASN A 30 -15.01 -21.90 6.95
N LEU A 31 -16.10 -21.59 6.24
CA LEU A 31 -17.36 -22.34 6.27
C LEU A 31 -17.46 -23.40 5.16
N GLY A 32 -16.43 -23.53 4.33
CA GLY A 32 -16.48 -24.28 3.07
C GLY A 32 -17.26 -23.54 1.97
N TYR A 33 -17.08 -24.01 0.74
CA TYR A 33 -17.79 -23.50 -0.43
C TYR A 33 -19.27 -23.89 -0.40
N GLY A 34 -20.11 -22.94 -0.79
CA GLY A 34 -21.53 -23.21 -1.02
C GLY A 34 -22.33 -23.55 0.25
N HIS A 35 -21.94 -23.02 1.40
CA HIS A 35 -22.63 -23.29 2.67
C HIS A 35 -24.13 -22.92 2.58
N PRO A 36 -25.07 -23.89 2.68
CA PRO A 36 -26.48 -23.68 2.29
C PRO A 36 -27.15 -22.50 3.02
N ARG A 37 -26.96 -22.41 4.35
CA ARG A 37 -27.52 -21.32 5.17
C ARG A 37 -27.00 -19.95 4.75
N LEU A 38 -25.74 -19.86 4.30
CA LEU A 38 -25.14 -18.58 3.89
C LEU A 38 -25.74 -18.14 2.56
N ILE A 39 -25.84 -19.04 1.59
CA ILE A 39 -26.46 -18.76 0.29
C ILE A 39 -27.90 -18.30 0.47
N GLU A 40 -28.69 -19.05 1.23
CA GLU A 40 -30.10 -18.75 1.48
C GLU A 40 -30.27 -17.36 2.12
N THR A 41 -29.48 -17.06 3.16
CA THR A 41 -29.52 -15.77 3.86
C THR A 41 -29.14 -14.61 2.93
N LEU A 42 -28.08 -14.78 2.13
CA LEU A 42 -27.63 -13.77 1.17
C LEU A 42 -28.69 -13.51 0.09
N GLN A 43 -29.31 -14.57 -0.45
CA GLN A 43 -30.37 -14.44 -1.44
C GLN A 43 -31.58 -13.68 -0.88
N ALA A 44 -32.04 -14.04 0.33
CA ALA A 44 -33.13 -13.34 0.99
C ALA A 44 -32.81 -11.86 1.25
N GLN A 45 -31.59 -11.56 1.74
CA GLN A 45 -31.15 -10.19 1.99
C GLN A 45 -31.07 -9.37 0.71
N LEU A 46 -30.55 -9.93 -0.39
CA LEU A 46 -30.46 -9.23 -1.69
C LEU A 46 -31.84 -8.87 -2.25
N GLN A 47 -32.84 -9.73 -2.07
CA GLN A 47 -34.22 -9.46 -2.49
C GLN A 47 -34.90 -8.40 -1.60
N THR A 48 -34.51 -8.33 -0.32
CA THR A 48 -35.12 -7.42 0.65
C THR A 48 -34.48 -6.03 0.63
N LEU A 49 -33.15 -5.98 0.72
CA LEU A 49 -32.36 -4.76 0.79
C LEU A 49 -30.91 -5.05 0.40
N SER A 50 -30.60 -4.86 -0.88
CA SER A 50 -29.27 -5.13 -1.44
C SER A 50 -28.22 -4.07 -1.09
N PHE A 51 -28.64 -2.82 -0.87
CA PHE A 51 -27.75 -1.71 -0.60
C PHE A 51 -28.43 -0.63 0.23
N VAL A 52 -27.66 0.00 1.13
CA VAL A 52 -28.09 1.18 1.88
C VAL A 52 -27.09 2.32 1.65
N PRO A 53 -27.55 3.50 1.20
CA PRO A 53 -26.69 4.67 1.09
C PRO A 53 -26.14 5.08 2.46
N ARG A 54 -24.88 5.55 2.49
CA ARG A 54 -24.11 5.93 3.69
C ARG A 54 -24.83 6.79 4.73
N ARG A 55 -25.86 7.54 4.35
CA ARG A 55 -26.65 8.39 5.26
C ARG A 55 -27.52 7.57 6.23
N TYR A 56 -27.85 6.33 5.88
CA TYR A 56 -28.73 5.46 6.65
C TYR A 56 -27.96 4.24 7.15
N THR A 57 -28.56 3.54 8.11
CA THR A 57 -28.07 2.26 8.63
C THR A 57 -29.03 1.12 8.23
N CYS A 58 -28.65 -0.12 8.49
CA CYS A 58 -29.51 -1.30 8.35
C CYS A 58 -29.32 -2.28 9.50
N ALA A 59 -30.36 -3.06 9.80
CA ALA A 59 -30.33 -4.05 10.88
C ALA A 59 -29.14 -5.03 10.76
N PRO A 60 -28.82 -5.61 9.59
CA PRO A 60 -27.67 -6.52 9.47
C PRO A 60 -26.32 -5.88 9.82
N ALA A 61 -26.13 -4.60 9.48
CA ALA A 61 -24.89 -3.89 9.82
C ALA A 61 -24.80 -3.59 11.33
N VAL A 62 -25.93 -3.31 11.99
CA VAL A 62 -26.00 -3.10 13.44
C VAL A 62 -25.73 -4.41 14.17
N GLU A 63 -26.43 -5.49 13.80
CA GLU A 63 -26.25 -6.82 14.38
C GLU A 63 -24.80 -7.30 14.24
N LEU A 64 -24.19 -7.13 13.07
CA LEU A 64 -22.78 -7.46 12.86
C LEU A 64 -21.85 -6.62 13.74
N ALA A 65 -22.12 -5.31 13.87
CA ALA A 65 -21.30 -4.45 14.70
C ALA A 65 -21.38 -4.86 16.19
N GLU A 66 -22.59 -5.15 16.69
CA GLU A 66 -22.80 -5.63 18.06
C GLU A 66 -22.05 -6.94 18.32
N MET A 67 -22.19 -7.91 17.41
CA MET A 67 -21.46 -9.19 17.49
C MET A 67 -19.94 -8.98 17.52
N LEU A 68 -19.40 -8.13 16.64
CA LEU A 68 -17.97 -7.84 16.59
C LEU A 68 -17.48 -7.16 17.86
N THR A 69 -18.23 -6.19 18.40
CA THR A 69 -17.85 -5.53 19.67
C THR A 69 -17.92 -6.48 20.87
N ALA A 70 -18.84 -7.45 20.88
CA ALA A 70 -18.92 -8.44 21.95
C ALA A 70 -17.75 -9.43 21.93
N LEU A 71 -17.14 -9.66 20.76
CA LEU A 71 -15.99 -10.55 20.59
C LEU A 71 -14.64 -9.81 20.66
N ALA A 72 -14.64 -8.49 20.49
CA ALA A 72 -13.41 -7.71 20.44
C ALA A 72 -12.68 -7.71 21.79
N PRO A 73 -11.34 -7.76 21.80
CA PRO A 73 -10.57 -7.71 23.03
C PRO A 73 -10.58 -6.31 23.65
N GLY A 74 -10.47 -6.24 24.98
CA GLY A 74 -10.33 -4.99 25.72
C GLY A 74 -11.58 -4.13 25.70
N ASP A 75 -11.42 -2.84 25.42
CA ASP A 75 -12.47 -1.82 25.43
C ASP A 75 -12.91 -1.39 24.00
N LEU A 76 -12.56 -2.18 22.98
CA LEU A 76 -12.91 -1.89 21.59
C LEU A 76 -14.42 -1.96 21.37
N SER A 77 -15.06 -0.79 21.22
CA SER A 77 -16.52 -0.66 21.22
C SER A 77 -17.10 -0.02 19.94
N LYS A 78 -16.29 0.15 18.88
CA LYS A 78 -16.70 0.83 17.64
C LYS A 78 -16.26 0.02 16.42
N VAL A 79 -17.15 -0.09 15.44
CA VAL A 79 -16.91 -0.82 14.19
C VAL A 79 -17.10 0.12 13.01
N LEU A 80 -16.13 0.13 12.10
CA LEU A 80 -16.23 0.75 10.79
C LEU A 80 -15.99 -0.33 9.74
N LEU A 81 -17.03 -0.65 8.96
CA LEU A 81 -16.98 -1.71 7.96
C LEU A 81 -16.20 -1.26 6.72
N ALA A 82 -15.46 -2.20 6.13
CA ALA A 82 -14.68 -2.03 4.91
C ALA A 82 -14.94 -3.19 3.95
N THR A 83 -14.72 -2.98 2.65
CA THR A 83 -14.96 -3.98 1.60
C THR A 83 -13.84 -5.00 1.45
N SER A 84 -12.65 -4.71 1.97
CA SER A 84 -11.49 -5.59 1.93
C SER A 84 -10.56 -5.36 3.12
N GLY A 85 -9.63 -6.30 3.34
CA GLY A 85 -8.57 -6.12 4.34
C GLY A 85 -7.65 -4.94 4.03
N SER A 86 -7.38 -4.65 2.74
CA SER A 86 -6.59 -3.48 2.35
C SER A 86 -7.30 -2.18 2.74
N ASP A 87 -8.60 -2.07 2.44
CA ASP A 87 -9.40 -0.89 2.79
C ASP A 87 -9.45 -0.67 4.31
N ALA A 88 -9.57 -1.76 5.09
CA ALA A 88 -9.52 -1.68 6.55
C ALA A 88 -8.18 -1.10 7.04
N ILE A 89 -7.06 -1.48 6.43
CA ILE A 89 -5.73 -0.94 6.75
C ILE A 89 -5.59 0.53 6.34
N GLU A 90 -6.09 0.93 5.16
CA GLU A 90 -6.10 2.35 4.74
C GLU A 90 -6.84 3.23 5.76
N ILE A 91 -8.03 2.78 6.18
CA ILE A 91 -8.85 3.46 7.18
C ILE A 91 -8.12 3.51 8.53
N ALA A 92 -7.53 2.40 8.98
CA ALA A 92 -6.80 2.33 10.24
C ALA A 92 -5.59 3.28 10.26
N LEU A 93 -4.84 3.34 9.17
CA LEU A 93 -3.71 4.27 9.01
C LEU A 93 -4.17 5.74 9.07
N ALA A 94 -5.26 6.07 8.39
CA ALA A 94 -5.83 7.41 8.41
C ALA A 94 -6.28 7.79 9.83
N TYR A 95 -6.99 6.90 10.52
CA TYR A 95 -7.44 7.11 11.91
C TYR A 95 -6.28 7.28 12.88
N ALA A 96 -5.28 6.38 12.84
CA ALA A 96 -4.12 6.45 13.72
C ALA A 96 -3.34 7.77 13.55
N ARG A 97 -3.16 8.22 12.30
CA ARG A 97 -2.52 9.50 11.99
C ARG A 97 -3.33 10.68 12.49
N ALA A 98 -4.65 10.68 12.28
CA ALA A 98 -5.52 11.74 12.74
C ALA A 98 -5.56 11.83 14.28
N ALA A 99 -5.59 10.69 14.97
CA ALA A 99 -5.64 10.63 16.43
C ALA A 99 -4.30 11.01 17.09
N THR A 100 -3.16 10.66 16.49
CA THR A 100 -1.85 10.82 17.12
C THR A 100 -1.02 11.99 16.58
N GLY A 101 -1.35 12.51 15.40
CA GLY A 101 -0.51 13.45 14.65
C GLY A 101 0.80 12.84 14.12
N ARG A 102 1.04 11.54 14.32
CA ARG A 102 2.27 10.85 13.93
C ARG A 102 2.10 10.20 12.56
N PHE A 103 3.08 10.40 11.69
CA PHE A 103 3.03 9.92 10.31
C PHE A 103 3.93 8.73 9.99
N LYS A 104 4.86 8.41 10.90
CA LYS A 104 5.71 7.23 10.79
C LYS A 104 4.97 6.02 11.35
N THR A 105 5.04 4.90 10.62
CA THR A 105 4.49 3.61 11.02
C THR A 105 5.62 2.61 11.16
N LEU A 106 5.63 1.85 12.25
CA LEU A 106 6.52 0.71 12.41
C LEU A 106 5.79 -0.56 11.92
N SER A 107 6.50 -1.40 11.17
CA SER A 107 5.99 -2.68 10.68
C SER A 107 7.11 -3.72 10.71
N PHE A 108 6.79 -4.96 10.37
CA PHE A 108 7.73 -6.08 10.37
C PHE A 108 8.10 -6.52 8.96
N TRP A 109 9.32 -7.02 8.79
CA TRP A 109 9.71 -7.72 7.58
C TRP A 109 8.80 -8.92 7.35
N ASP A 110 8.49 -9.19 6.08
CA ASP A 110 7.56 -10.24 5.63
C ASP A 110 6.11 -10.10 6.14
N ALA A 111 5.72 -8.95 6.69
CA ALA A 111 4.32 -8.67 7.00
C ALA A 111 3.49 -8.42 5.73
N TYR A 112 2.29 -9.00 5.66
CA TYR A 112 1.30 -8.71 4.63
C TYR A 112 0.13 -7.91 5.22
N HIS A 113 -0.06 -6.68 4.76
CA HIS A 113 -1.18 -5.81 5.17
C HIS A 113 -2.19 -5.57 4.04
N GLY A 114 -2.00 -6.20 2.88
CA GLY A 114 -2.82 -5.99 1.68
C GLY A 114 -2.07 -5.32 0.53
N ALA A 115 -2.77 -5.18 -0.59
CA ALA A 115 -2.22 -4.69 -1.86
C ALA A 115 -2.62 -3.24 -2.20
N GLY A 116 -3.48 -2.60 -1.40
CA GLY A 116 -3.78 -1.16 -1.49
C GLY A 116 -2.53 -0.30 -1.26
N PHE A 117 -2.52 0.96 -1.71
CA PHE A 117 -1.31 1.81 -1.69
C PHE A 117 -0.73 2.10 -0.29
N GLY A 118 -1.56 2.43 0.68
CA GLY A 118 -1.17 2.59 2.07
C GLY A 118 -0.87 1.23 2.71
N ALA A 119 -1.71 0.23 2.47
CA ALA A 119 -1.52 -1.13 2.98
C ALA A 119 -0.16 -1.74 2.58
N ARG A 120 0.16 -1.73 1.29
CA ARG A 120 1.45 -2.21 0.76
C ARG A 120 2.64 -1.39 1.28
N SER A 121 2.46 -0.09 1.53
CA SER A 121 3.55 0.80 1.96
C SER A 121 4.06 0.48 3.37
N ILE A 122 3.23 -0.21 4.15
CA ILE A 122 3.60 -0.74 5.47
C ILE A 122 3.81 -2.26 5.44
N GLY A 123 3.74 -2.89 4.26
CA GLY A 123 4.06 -4.31 4.05
C GLY A 123 5.56 -4.59 4.07
N GLY A 124 5.91 -5.82 4.44
CA GLY A 124 7.29 -6.31 4.54
C GLY A 124 7.70 -7.28 3.44
N GLU A 125 6.80 -7.66 2.53
CA GLU A 125 7.12 -8.58 1.43
C GLU A 125 8.07 -7.94 0.40
N ALA A 126 9.06 -8.70 -0.07
CA ALA A 126 10.10 -8.19 -0.98
C ALA A 126 9.52 -7.50 -2.24
N MET A 127 8.45 -8.06 -2.82
CA MET A 127 7.77 -7.50 -3.99
C MET A 127 7.08 -6.16 -3.74
N PHE A 128 6.74 -5.83 -2.50
CA PHE A 128 6.13 -4.56 -2.13
C PHE A 128 7.15 -3.54 -1.66
N ARG A 129 8.40 -3.96 -1.43
CA ARG A 129 9.53 -3.12 -1.00
C ARG A 129 10.48 -2.74 -2.13
N SER A 130 10.51 -3.53 -3.20
CA SER A 130 11.44 -3.38 -4.32
C SER A 130 10.75 -3.69 -5.64
N GLY A 131 11.19 -3.07 -6.75
CA GLY A 131 10.61 -3.26 -8.08
C GLY A 131 9.42 -2.35 -8.42
N PRO A 132 8.79 -2.53 -9.60
CA PRO A 132 7.92 -1.54 -10.27
C PRO A 132 6.61 -1.24 -9.56
N ILE A 133 6.27 -2.04 -8.55
CA ILE A 133 5.06 -1.87 -7.76
C ILE A 133 5.39 -1.32 -6.36
N GLY A 134 6.62 -1.48 -5.84
CA GLY A 134 7.02 -0.89 -4.55
C GLY A 134 6.94 0.65 -4.55
N PRO A 135 7.05 1.33 -3.39
CA PRO A 135 7.09 2.79 -3.35
C PRO A 135 8.25 3.29 -4.22
N LEU A 136 7.93 4.01 -5.31
CA LEU A 136 8.81 4.31 -6.46
C LEU A 136 10.24 4.76 -6.10
N LEU A 137 10.40 5.48 -5.00
CA LEU A 137 11.68 6.05 -4.59
C LEU A 137 12.42 5.25 -3.53
N GLN A 138 11.76 4.28 -2.89
CA GLN A 138 12.40 3.40 -1.93
C GLN A 138 13.33 2.40 -2.63
N ASP A 139 13.04 2.08 -3.90
CA ASP A 139 13.97 1.34 -4.77
C ASP A 139 15.22 2.16 -5.11
N MET A 140 15.08 3.44 -5.45
CA MET A 140 16.24 4.33 -5.62
C MET A 140 17.08 4.42 -4.34
N MET A 141 16.42 4.41 -3.18
CA MET A 141 17.11 4.33 -1.89
C MET A 141 17.87 3.01 -1.69
N THR A 142 17.58 1.90 -2.37
CA THR A 142 18.45 0.71 -2.28
C THR A 142 19.68 0.82 -3.19
N ARG A 143 19.57 1.54 -4.31
CA ARG A 143 20.61 1.66 -5.34
C ARG A 143 21.64 2.77 -5.10
N HIS A 144 21.24 3.88 -4.47
CA HIS A 144 22.08 5.09 -4.35
C HIS A 144 22.49 5.40 -2.92
N PRO A 145 23.71 5.06 -2.46
CA PRO A 145 24.16 5.27 -1.07
C PRO A 145 23.89 6.67 -0.51
N LEU A 146 23.84 7.70 -1.35
CA LEU A 146 23.57 9.08 -0.94
C LEU A 146 22.13 9.34 -0.48
N ILE A 147 21.16 8.49 -0.83
CA ILE A 147 19.76 8.66 -0.40
C ILE A 147 19.60 8.15 1.04
N GLY A 148 19.43 9.08 1.96
CA GLY A 148 19.28 8.84 3.40
C GLY A 148 17.85 8.50 3.82
N ASP A 149 16.84 9.11 3.19
CA ASP A 149 15.43 8.85 3.46
C ASP A 149 14.55 9.33 2.29
N VAL A 150 13.35 8.74 2.15
CA VAL A 150 12.35 9.07 1.13
C VAL A 150 10.99 9.24 1.80
N ARG A 151 10.37 10.40 1.64
CA ARG A 151 9.07 10.74 2.24
C ARG A 151 8.11 11.23 1.16
N GLY A 152 6.89 10.71 1.07
CA GLY A 152 5.94 11.17 0.06
C GLY A 152 4.46 11.00 0.42
N ARG A 153 3.62 11.93 -0.06
CA ARG A 153 2.15 11.83 -0.10
C ARG A 153 1.68 12.22 -1.50
N GLY A 154 1.19 11.26 -2.28
CA GLY A 154 0.81 11.52 -3.67
C GLY A 154 1.99 12.11 -4.46
N CYS A 155 1.73 13.12 -5.31
CA CYS A 155 2.76 13.82 -6.07
C CYS A 155 3.50 14.91 -5.27
N LEU A 156 3.71 14.74 -3.97
CA LEU A 156 4.58 15.60 -3.17
C LEU A 156 5.57 14.71 -2.39
N ILE A 157 6.83 14.80 -2.77
CA ILE A 157 7.88 13.85 -2.41
C ILE A 157 9.11 14.63 -1.95
N GLY A 158 9.72 14.22 -0.83
CA GLY A 158 11.02 14.67 -0.36
C GLY A 158 12.03 13.53 -0.30
N VAL A 159 13.22 13.74 -0.86
CA VAL A 159 14.37 12.82 -0.86
C VAL A 159 15.51 13.50 -0.12
N GLU A 160 15.98 12.91 0.96
CA GLU A 160 17.05 13.46 1.81
C GLU A 160 18.41 12.91 1.36
N LEU A 161 19.33 13.80 0.99
CA LEU A 161 20.70 13.42 0.61
C LEU A 161 21.66 13.55 1.79
N VAL A 162 22.43 12.50 2.03
CA VAL A 162 23.37 12.39 3.15
C VAL A 162 24.71 11.81 2.70
N LYS A 163 25.80 12.18 3.38
CA LYS A 163 27.13 11.62 3.11
C LYS A 163 27.24 10.18 3.59
N ASP A 164 26.58 9.88 4.70
CA ASP A 164 26.51 8.55 5.28
C ASP A 164 25.10 8.28 5.82
N ARG A 165 24.59 7.08 5.54
CA ARG A 165 23.21 6.71 5.87
C ARG A 165 22.99 6.42 7.35
N HIS A 166 24.05 6.08 8.08
CA HIS A 166 23.98 5.79 9.51
C HIS A 166 24.06 7.07 10.33
N THR A 167 25.01 7.96 10.00
CA THR A 167 25.17 9.25 10.69
C THR A 167 24.13 10.27 10.28
N LYS A 168 23.54 10.12 9.09
CA LYS A 168 22.63 11.08 8.46
C LYS A 168 23.25 12.47 8.30
N GLU A 169 24.57 12.56 8.14
CA GLU A 169 25.24 13.83 7.89
C GLU A 169 24.73 14.45 6.57
N PRO A 170 24.13 15.66 6.57
CA PRO A 170 23.58 16.28 5.38
C PRO A 170 24.62 16.46 4.27
N PHE A 171 24.21 16.22 3.02
CA PHE A 171 25.07 16.40 1.86
C PHE A 171 24.56 17.52 0.94
N ASN A 172 24.78 18.77 1.37
CA ASN A 172 24.29 19.95 0.67
C ASN A 172 24.87 20.09 -0.73
N ASP A 173 26.18 19.93 -0.89
CA ASP A 173 26.86 20.07 -2.18
C ASP A 173 26.34 19.07 -3.23
N ALA A 174 26.01 17.85 -2.79
CA ALA A 174 25.41 16.83 -3.65
C ALA A 174 23.99 17.20 -4.08
N ALA A 175 23.19 17.79 -3.19
CA ALA A 175 21.84 18.24 -3.53
C ALA A 175 21.84 19.41 -4.52
N ASP A 176 22.79 20.34 -4.38
CA ASP A 176 22.98 21.43 -5.32
C ASP A 176 23.50 20.92 -6.68
N ASP A 177 24.52 20.05 -6.73
CA ASP A 177 25.01 19.46 -7.99
C ASP A 177 23.89 18.65 -8.68
N LEU A 178 23.10 17.89 -7.91
CA LEU A 178 21.96 17.13 -8.43
C LEU A 178 20.91 18.05 -9.05
N MET A 179 20.57 19.16 -8.38
CA MET A 179 19.61 20.13 -8.89
C MET A 179 20.06 20.71 -10.22
N TYR A 180 21.30 21.17 -10.33
CA TYR A 180 21.81 21.76 -11.57
C TYR A 180 21.93 20.73 -12.71
N LYS A 181 22.38 19.51 -12.41
CA LYS A 181 22.50 18.43 -13.40
C LYS A 181 21.15 17.97 -13.93
N ALA A 182 20.15 17.83 -13.05
CA ALA A 182 18.80 17.45 -13.43
C ALA A 182 18.13 18.56 -14.25
N LEU A 183 18.32 19.82 -13.87
CA LEU A 183 17.82 20.98 -14.63
C LEU A 183 18.37 20.99 -16.06
N GLY A 184 19.68 20.73 -16.22
CA GLY A 184 20.32 20.62 -17.53
C GLY A 184 19.80 19.47 -18.40
N ARG A 185 19.10 18.49 -17.81
CA ARG A 185 18.47 17.35 -18.48
C ARG A 185 16.95 17.48 -18.61
N GLY A 186 16.39 18.64 -18.27
CA GLY A 186 14.97 18.93 -18.42
C GLY A 186 14.09 18.58 -17.21
N LEU A 187 14.68 18.29 -16.05
CA LEU A 187 13.94 18.05 -14.81
C LEU A 187 14.19 19.18 -13.80
N SER A 188 13.13 19.91 -13.46
CA SER A 188 13.18 20.97 -12.44
C SER A 188 12.52 20.52 -11.15
N PHE A 189 13.16 20.84 -10.03
CA PHE A 189 12.64 20.60 -8.69
C PHE A 189 13.27 21.59 -7.70
N LYS A 190 12.81 21.55 -6.45
CA LYS A 190 13.30 22.42 -5.38
C LYS A 190 14.21 21.66 -4.44
N VAL A 191 15.28 22.29 -3.96
CA VAL A 191 16.01 21.85 -2.76
C VAL A 191 15.56 22.68 -1.55
N SER A 192 15.36 22.02 -0.40
CA SER A 192 14.99 22.64 0.86
C SER A 192 15.94 22.18 1.97
N MET A 193 16.20 23.05 2.95
CA MET A 193 17.10 22.77 4.07
C MET A 193 18.52 22.35 3.66
N GLY A 194 18.94 22.69 2.44
CA GLY A 194 20.27 22.40 1.90
C GLY A 194 20.41 21.01 1.27
N ASN A 195 19.77 19.98 1.80
CA ASN A 195 19.97 18.59 1.34
C ASN A 195 18.69 17.80 0.99
N ILE A 196 17.51 18.43 1.08
CA ILE A 196 16.24 17.76 0.81
C ILE A 196 15.73 18.15 -0.58
N VAL A 197 15.78 17.21 -1.51
CA VAL A 197 15.22 17.33 -2.85
C VAL A 197 13.71 17.13 -2.79
N ILE A 198 12.93 18.11 -3.25
CA ILE A 198 11.47 18.08 -3.23
C ILE A 198 10.94 17.97 -4.66
N LEU A 199 10.34 16.84 -4.99
CA LEU A 199 9.64 16.59 -6.25
C LEU A 199 8.14 16.81 -6.04
N SER A 200 7.56 17.71 -6.83
CA SER A 200 6.13 18.02 -6.76
C SER A 200 5.48 18.08 -8.16
N PRO A 201 5.39 16.96 -8.90
CA PRO A 201 4.80 16.97 -10.23
C PRO A 201 3.28 17.25 -10.19
N PRO A 202 2.70 17.74 -11.30
CA PRO A 202 1.25 17.93 -11.39
C PRO A 202 0.52 16.59 -11.27
N LEU A 203 -0.70 16.59 -10.70
CA LEU A 203 -1.50 15.36 -10.52
C LEU A 203 -1.94 14.69 -11.83
N THR A 204 -1.78 15.36 -12.96
CA THR A 204 -2.06 14.85 -14.30
C THR A 204 -0.87 14.11 -14.92
N ILE A 205 0.28 14.03 -14.23
CA ILE A 205 1.46 13.34 -14.72
C ILE A 205 1.15 11.87 -15.02
N THR A 206 1.55 11.41 -16.19
CA THR A 206 1.40 10.01 -16.59
C THR A 206 2.51 9.14 -15.99
N PRO A 207 2.30 7.82 -15.86
CA PRO A 207 3.36 6.92 -15.42
C PRO A 207 4.64 7.03 -16.26
N THR A 208 4.53 7.17 -17.58
CA THR A 208 5.67 7.31 -18.49
C THR A 208 6.48 8.57 -18.20
N GLU A 209 5.83 9.72 -18.01
CA GLU A 209 6.50 10.99 -17.68
C GLU A 209 7.16 10.93 -16.29
N MET A 210 6.52 10.27 -15.32
CA MET A 210 7.12 10.03 -14.01
C MET A 210 8.40 9.18 -14.13
N TYR A 211 8.39 8.11 -14.91
CA TYR A 211 9.58 7.28 -15.11
C TYR A 211 10.72 8.03 -15.78
N GLN A 212 10.42 8.88 -16.77
CA GLN A 212 11.43 9.74 -17.40
C GLN A 212 12.07 10.70 -16.40
N ALA A 213 11.27 11.30 -15.49
CA ALA A 213 11.80 12.16 -14.44
C ALA A 213 12.70 11.38 -13.46
N LEU A 214 12.30 10.17 -13.05
CA LEU A 214 13.10 9.33 -12.17
C LEU A 214 14.40 8.84 -12.83
N GLU A 215 14.37 8.54 -14.13
CA GLU A 215 15.56 8.15 -14.90
C GLU A 215 16.57 9.30 -14.98
N ILE A 216 16.11 10.53 -15.18
CA ILE A 216 16.99 11.71 -15.14
C ILE A 216 17.65 11.84 -13.75
N LEU A 217 16.89 11.64 -12.67
CA LEU A 217 17.45 11.69 -11.31
C LEU A 217 18.50 10.61 -11.09
N ASP A 218 18.20 9.37 -11.49
CA ASP A 218 19.07 8.20 -11.36
C ASP A 218 20.42 8.45 -12.06
N ILE A 219 20.40 8.88 -13.32
CA ILE A 219 21.62 9.21 -14.08
C ILE A 219 22.45 10.28 -13.35
N CYS A 220 21.81 11.34 -12.87
CA CYS A 220 22.51 12.42 -12.17
C CYS A 220 23.11 11.93 -10.84
N MET A 221 22.42 11.05 -10.12
CA MET A 221 22.89 10.46 -8.86
C MET A 221 24.12 9.59 -9.09
N VAL A 222 24.12 8.71 -10.10
CA VAL A 222 25.29 7.89 -10.47
C VAL A 222 26.50 8.77 -10.79
N GLU A 223 26.30 9.88 -11.52
CA GLU A 223 27.39 10.81 -11.84
C GLU A 223 27.98 11.50 -10.61
N ILE A 224 27.15 11.83 -9.62
CA ILE A 224 27.61 12.45 -8.38
C ILE A 224 28.37 11.42 -7.54
N GLU A 225 27.84 10.19 -7.45
CA GLU A 225 28.46 9.09 -6.72
C GLU A 225 29.83 8.72 -7.27
N ASN A 226 29.99 8.70 -8.59
CA ASN A 226 31.28 8.39 -9.23
C ASN A 226 32.37 9.47 -9.05
N LYS A 227 32.01 10.66 -8.56
CA LYS A 227 32.97 11.75 -8.26
C LYS A 227 33.47 11.73 -6.82
N LEU A 228 32.89 10.90 -5.95
CA LEU A 228 33.22 10.75 -4.53
C LEU A 228 34.28 9.67 -4.32
#